data_AF-A0A0G0TC11-F1
#
_entry.id   AF-A0A0G0TC11-F1
#
_cell.length_a   1.000
_cell.length_b   1.000
_cell.length_c   1.000
_cell.angle_alpha   90.00
_cell.angle_beta   90.00
_cell.angle_gamma   90.00
#
_symmetry.space_group_name_H-M   'P 1'
#
loop_
_entity.id
_entity.type
_entity.pdbx_description
1 polymer ?
#
loop_
_entity_poly.entity_id
_entity_poly.type
_entity_poly.pdbx_seq_one_letter_code
_entity_poly.pdbx_strand_id
1 'polypeptide(L)'
;MTHKDIRIPFVIYDRLFDFTRRYEAVGFLEKDEWPISGGVMFARTSEENGGAIGKGNEEFLRAHIGYLPMYLSRYQLVTGRHNPDNVLEVSCFGCSWRSWHQYWRLNTGLWCDELTLVVRRLP
;
A
#
# COMPACT_ATOMS: atom_id res chain seq x y z
N MET A 1 13.73 -13.42 0.00
CA MET A 1 13.81 -13.36 -1.47
C MET A 1 12.42 -13.60 -2.03
N THR A 2 11.55 -12.60 -1.95
CA THR A 2 10.21 -12.69 -2.56
C THR A 2 9.75 -11.32 -3.04
N HIS A 3 9.25 -11.34 -4.27
CA HIS A 3 9.32 -10.27 -5.27
C HIS A 3 7.90 -10.01 -5.84
N LYS A 4 7.78 -9.34 -6.98
CA LYS A 4 6.56 -8.92 -7.73
C LYS A 4 5.49 -10.00 -7.89
N ASP A 5 5.87 -11.25 -7.69
CA ASP A 5 5.01 -12.43 -7.65
C ASP A 5 4.05 -12.42 -6.44
N ILE A 6 4.35 -11.66 -5.39
CA ILE A 6 3.45 -11.47 -4.26
C ILE A 6 2.23 -10.71 -4.77
N ARG A 7 1.09 -11.38 -4.75
CA ARG A 7 -0.23 -10.81 -5.01
C ARG A 7 -1.20 -11.36 -3.99
N ILE A 8 -1.52 -10.56 -2.98
CA ILE A 8 -2.37 -10.97 -1.87
C ILE A 8 -3.70 -10.22 -1.98
N PRO A 9 -4.79 -10.86 -2.45
CA PRO A 9 -6.09 -10.23 -2.43
C PRO A 9 -6.58 -10.06 -1.00
N PHE A 10 -7.30 -8.98 -0.75
CA PHE A 10 -7.99 -8.74 0.51
C PHE A 10 -9.26 -7.94 0.31
N VAL A 11 -10.12 -7.96 1.32
CA VAL A 11 -11.43 -7.30 1.27
C VAL A 11 -11.60 -6.49 2.54
N ILE A 12 -12.07 -5.26 2.39
CA ILE A 12 -12.59 -4.43 3.47
C ILE A 12 -14.10 -4.42 3.33
N TYR A 13 -14.77 -4.95 4.34
CA TYR A 13 -16.23 -4.95 4.44
C TYR A 13 -16.64 -4.00 5.55
N ASP A 14 -17.44 -3.00 5.21
CA ASP A 14 -18.12 -2.19 6.21
C ASP A 14 -19.58 -2.65 6.33
N ARG A 15 -19.91 -3.20 7.50
CA ARG A 15 -21.26 -3.67 7.84
C ARG A 15 -22.26 -2.54 8.03
N LEU A 16 -21.82 -1.36 8.43
CA LEU A 16 -22.70 -0.23 8.74
C LEU A 16 -23.29 0.39 7.48
N PHE A 17 -22.54 0.35 6.38
CA PHE A 17 -22.93 0.95 5.10
C PHE A 17 -23.12 -0.09 3.99
N ASP A 18 -23.08 -1.38 4.34
CA ASP A 18 -23.25 -2.54 3.47
C ASP A 18 -22.52 -2.43 2.12
N PHE A 19 -21.26 -1.99 2.16
CA PHE A 19 -20.43 -1.95 0.97
C PHE A 19 -19.16 -2.78 1.18
N THR A 20 -18.69 -3.36 0.09
CA THR A 20 -17.50 -4.22 0.06
C THR A 20 -16.48 -3.65 -0.90
N ARG A 21 -15.24 -3.48 -0.43
CA ARG A 21 -14.12 -3.07 -1.27
C ARG A 21 -13.02 -4.13 -1.29
N ARG A 22 -12.81 -4.71 -2.46
CA ARG A 22 -11.72 -5.63 -2.82
C ARG A 22 -10.42 -4.91 -3.22
N TYR A 23 -9.31 -5.35 -2.68
CA TYR A 23 -7.98 -4.83 -2.96
C TYR A 23 -7.01 -5.97 -3.22
N GLU A 24 -5.84 -5.65 -3.77
CA GLU A 24 -4.69 -6.54 -3.75
C GLU A 24 -3.47 -5.80 -3.19
N ALA A 25 -2.66 -6.48 -2.40
CA ALA A 25 -1.34 -6.02 -1.97
C ALA A 25 -0.29 -6.73 -2.84
N VAL A 26 0.52 -5.96 -3.56
CA VAL A 26 1.44 -6.49 -4.56
C VAL A 26 2.90 -6.09 -4.32
N GLY A 27 3.83 -6.99 -4.62
CA GLY A 27 5.25 -6.65 -4.67
C GLY A 27 5.55 -5.68 -5.82
N PHE A 28 6.51 -4.78 -5.63
CA PHE A 28 6.91 -3.79 -6.64
C PHE A 28 8.32 -4.02 -7.22
N LEU A 29 9.12 -4.86 -6.58
CA LEU A 29 10.45 -5.29 -7.03
C LEU A 29 10.35 -6.58 -7.83
N GLU A 30 11.02 -6.68 -8.97
CA GLU A 30 11.20 -7.94 -9.69
C GLU A 30 12.08 -8.92 -8.91
N LYS A 31 12.04 -10.18 -9.35
CA LYS A 31 12.92 -11.20 -8.77
C LYS A 31 14.39 -10.84 -8.88
N ASP A 32 15.00 -10.68 -7.72
CA ASP A 32 16.39 -10.35 -7.46
C ASP A 32 16.78 -8.93 -7.92
N GLU A 33 15.78 -8.04 -8.01
CA GLU A 33 15.99 -6.64 -8.31
C GLU A 33 16.70 -5.91 -7.15
N TRP A 34 17.69 -5.10 -7.49
CA TRP A 34 18.31 -4.19 -6.53
C TRP A 34 17.28 -3.18 -5.99
N PRO A 35 17.47 -2.67 -4.76
CA PRO A 35 16.66 -1.58 -4.23
C PRO A 35 16.47 -0.45 -5.24
N ILE A 36 15.22 -0.02 -5.40
CA ILE A 36 14.87 1.06 -6.32
C ILE A 36 14.75 2.38 -5.57
N SER A 37 14.95 3.50 -6.27
CA SER A 37 14.66 4.81 -5.69
C SER A 37 13.15 4.99 -5.49
N GLY A 38 12.77 5.86 -4.57
CA GLY A 38 11.36 6.19 -4.37
C GLY A 38 10.67 6.79 -5.60
N GLY A 39 11.39 7.53 -6.44
CA GLY A 39 10.85 7.97 -7.73
C GLY A 39 10.46 6.81 -8.65
N VAL A 40 11.28 5.76 -8.72
CA VAL A 40 10.99 4.54 -9.51
C VAL A 40 9.87 3.73 -8.89
N MET A 41 9.86 3.60 -7.55
CA MET A 41 8.74 2.99 -6.82
C MET A 41 7.44 3.70 -7.21
N PHE A 42 7.41 5.03 -7.14
CA PHE A 42 6.21 5.81 -7.46
C PHE A 42 5.76 5.73 -8.90
N ALA A 43 6.71 5.76 -9.85
CA ALA A 43 6.38 5.57 -11.25
C ALA A 43 5.70 4.21 -11.49
N ARG A 44 6.15 3.15 -10.81
CA ARG A 44 5.55 1.81 -10.91
C ARG A 44 4.22 1.67 -10.16
N THR A 45 4.00 2.54 -9.17
CA THR A 45 2.81 2.52 -8.32
C THR A 45 1.83 3.63 -8.66
N SER A 46 2.03 4.37 -9.74
CA SER A 46 1.08 5.41 -10.15
C SER A 46 -0.27 4.78 -10.55
N GLU A 47 -1.34 5.52 -10.35
CA GLU A 47 -2.70 5.09 -10.69
C GLU A 47 -2.83 4.77 -12.19
N GLU A 48 -2.13 5.52 -13.04
CA GLU A 48 -2.04 5.32 -14.50
C GLU A 48 -1.39 3.98 -14.89
N ASN A 49 -0.48 3.44 -14.06
CA ASN A 49 0.19 2.15 -14.28
C ASN A 49 -0.49 0.99 -13.54
N GLY A 50 -1.77 1.15 -13.17
CA GLY A 50 -2.54 0.16 -12.40
C GLY A 50 -1.93 -0.13 -11.03
N GLY A 51 -1.15 0.81 -10.50
CA GLY A 51 -0.08 0.52 -9.55
C GLY A 51 -0.47 0.68 -8.09
N ALA A 52 -1.13 1.78 -7.72
CA ALA A 52 -1.63 1.99 -6.38
C ALA A 52 -2.94 2.76 -6.37
N ILE A 53 -3.67 2.65 -5.27
CA ILE A 53 -4.91 3.37 -5.07
C ILE A 53 -4.70 4.89 -4.93
N GLY A 54 -5.59 5.66 -5.57
CA GLY A 54 -5.66 7.12 -5.43
C GLY A 54 -6.36 7.61 -4.15
N LYS A 55 -6.52 8.93 -4.03
CA LYS A 55 -6.99 9.64 -2.83
C LYS A 55 -8.25 9.02 -2.19
N GLY A 56 -9.34 8.87 -2.93
CA GLY A 56 -10.62 8.40 -2.37
C GLY A 56 -10.58 6.95 -1.88
N ASN A 57 -9.65 6.13 -2.37
CA ASN A 57 -9.47 4.76 -1.90
C ASN A 57 -8.51 4.70 -0.70
N GLU A 58 -7.51 5.57 -0.63
CA GLU A 58 -6.67 5.69 0.56
C GLU A 58 -7.47 6.26 1.74
N GLU A 59 -8.31 7.28 1.52
CA GLU A 59 -9.20 7.84 2.56
C GLU A 59 -10.14 6.78 3.09
N PHE A 60 -10.62 5.94 2.17
CA PHE A 60 -11.42 4.79 2.50
C PHE A 60 -10.64 3.83 3.42
N LEU A 61 -9.45 3.37 3.04
CA LEU A 61 -8.65 2.48 3.88
C LEU A 61 -8.33 3.09 5.24
N ARG A 62 -8.01 4.39 5.28
CA ARG A 62 -7.73 5.12 6.52
C ARG A 62 -8.95 5.17 7.44
N ALA A 63 -10.14 5.40 6.91
CA ALA A 63 -11.38 5.38 7.69
C ALA A 63 -11.72 3.97 8.21
N HIS A 64 -11.25 2.92 7.53
CA HIS A 64 -11.54 1.52 7.83
C HIS A 64 -10.29 0.76 8.29
N ILE A 65 -9.31 1.47 8.86
CA ILE A 65 -7.99 0.92 9.13
C ILE A 65 -8.04 -0.28 10.10
N GLY A 66 -8.99 -0.28 11.04
CA GLY A 66 -9.22 -1.40 11.96
C GLY A 66 -9.76 -2.68 11.29
N TYR A 67 -10.22 -2.60 10.04
CA TYR A 67 -10.71 -3.73 9.25
C TYR A 67 -9.64 -4.30 8.30
N LEU A 68 -8.43 -3.73 8.28
CA LEU A 68 -7.32 -4.30 7.51
C LEU A 68 -7.00 -5.72 8.02
N PRO A 69 -6.83 -6.70 7.12
CA PRO A 69 -6.67 -8.09 7.54
C PRO A 69 -5.36 -8.33 8.30
N MET A 70 -5.45 -8.99 9.46
CA MET A 70 -4.29 -9.26 10.31
C MET A 70 -3.25 -10.19 9.67
N TYR A 71 -3.60 -11.02 8.68
CA TYR A 71 -2.60 -11.81 7.96
C TYR A 71 -1.64 -10.97 7.11
N LEU A 72 -1.98 -9.70 6.84
CA LEU A 72 -1.09 -8.72 6.20
C LEU A 72 -0.17 -8.00 7.19
N SER A 73 -0.28 -8.25 8.50
CA SER A 73 0.38 -7.43 9.54
C SER A 73 1.91 -7.42 9.48
N ARG A 74 2.52 -8.39 8.79
CA ARG A 74 3.97 -8.43 8.56
C ARG A 74 4.45 -7.48 7.46
N TYR A 75 3.52 -6.93 6.68
CA TYR A 75 3.80 -6.08 5.54
C TYR A 75 3.52 -4.61 5.87
N GLN A 76 4.29 -3.73 5.24
CA GLN A 76 3.96 -2.33 5.11
C GLN A 76 3.17 -2.14 3.81
N LEU A 77 1.94 -1.66 3.92
CA LEU A 77 1.09 -1.41 2.75
C LEU A 77 1.26 0.04 2.30
N VAL A 78 1.63 0.26 1.05
CA VAL A 78 1.90 1.60 0.50
C VAL A 78 0.88 1.93 -0.57
N THR A 79 0.49 3.19 -0.59
CA THR A 79 -0.41 3.75 -1.62
C THR A 79 0.34 4.76 -2.46
N GLY A 80 -0.25 5.12 -3.61
CA GLY A 80 0.28 6.17 -4.48
C GLY A 80 -0.10 7.57 -4.02
N ARG A 81 -0.77 7.71 -2.87
CA ARG A 81 -1.21 9.00 -2.36
C ARG A 81 -0.04 9.75 -1.74
N HIS A 82 0.22 10.94 -2.27
CA HIS A 82 1.14 11.91 -1.69
C HIS A 82 0.52 12.66 -0.50
N ASN A 83 1.35 13.04 0.46
CA ASN A 83 0.96 13.96 1.53
C ASN A 83 0.60 15.32 0.88
N PRO A 84 -0.59 15.90 1.17
CA PRO A 84 -0.95 17.22 0.66
C PRO A 84 0.02 18.34 1.07
N ASP A 85 0.68 18.21 2.22
CA ASP A 85 1.62 19.21 2.74
C ASP A 85 3.05 18.95 2.26
N ASN A 86 3.36 17.74 1.79
CA ASN A 86 4.68 17.35 1.32
C ASN A 86 4.60 16.29 0.22
N VAL A 87 4.75 16.70 -1.03
CA VAL A 87 4.70 15.78 -2.19
C VAL A 87 5.80 14.71 -2.18
N LEU A 88 6.84 14.86 -1.37
CA LEU A 88 7.86 13.84 -1.20
C LEU A 88 7.45 12.72 -0.25
N GLU A 89 6.31 12.83 0.43
CA GLU A 89 5.82 11.82 1.36
C GLU A 89 4.61 11.08 0.83
N VAL A 90 4.46 9.84 1.29
CA VAL A 90 3.51 8.89 0.73
C VAL A 90 2.79 8.10 1.81
N SER A 91 1.51 7.81 1.61
CA SER A 91 0.69 7.18 2.65
C SER A 91 1.00 5.68 2.75
N CYS A 92 1.41 5.28 3.94
CA CYS A 92 1.76 3.93 4.32
C CYS A 92 0.86 3.45 5.47
N PHE A 93 0.59 2.14 5.51
CA PHE A 93 -0.11 1.47 6.59
C PHE A 93 0.79 0.38 7.15
N GLY A 94 1.01 0.41 8.45
CA GLY A 94 1.79 -0.59 9.19
C GLY A 94 0.95 -1.19 10.31
N CYS A 95 1.38 -2.36 10.81
CA CYS A 95 0.75 -3.00 11.95
C CYS A 95 1.76 -3.12 13.09
N SER A 96 1.40 -2.65 14.27
CA SER A 96 2.18 -2.82 15.50
C SER A 96 1.23 -3.18 16.65
N TRP A 97 1.66 -4.07 17.54
CA TRP A 97 0.86 -4.49 18.71
C TRP A 97 -0.59 -4.93 18.36
N ARG A 98 -0.78 -5.57 17.20
CA ARG A 98 -2.08 -6.01 16.65
C ARG A 98 -3.02 -4.88 16.20
N SER A 99 -2.51 -3.66 16.05
CA SER A 99 -3.26 -2.50 15.58
C SER A 99 -2.63 -1.92 14.33
N TRP A 100 -3.47 -1.67 13.34
CA TRP A 100 -3.08 -0.96 12.13
C TRP A 100 -3.00 0.55 12.38
N HIS A 101 -2.03 1.21 11.76
CA HIS A 101 -1.84 2.65 11.82
C HIS A 101 -1.38 3.17 10.46
N GLN A 102 -1.77 4.41 10.15
CA GLN A 102 -1.35 5.12 8.95
C GLN A 102 -0.24 6.09 9.30
N TYR A 103 0.73 6.24 8.41
CA TYR A 103 1.80 7.22 8.53
C TYR A 103 2.30 7.64 7.16
N TRP A 104 2.97 8.79 7.13
CA TRP A 104 3.64 9.32 5.96
C TRP A 104 5.10 8.87 5.95
N ARG A 105 5.59 8.38 4.81
CA ARG A 105 7.01 8.00 4.62
C ARG A 105 7.61 8.84 3.50
N LEU A 106 8.84 9.33 3.70
CA LEU A 106 9.59 9.99 2.65
C LEU A 106 9.89 9.02 1.51
N ASN A 107 9.63 9.49 0.30
CA ASN A 107 9.84 8.79 -0.95
C ASN A 107 11.15 9.20 -1.65
N THR A 108 12.10 9.73 -0.89
CA THR A 108 13.41 10.15 -1.38
C THR A 108 14.50 9.10 -1.12
N GLY A 109 14.20 8.08 -0.31
CA GLY A 109 15.12 6.99 0.00
C GLY A 109 15.11 5.83 -0.98
N LEU A 110 15.99 4.86 -0.73
CA LEU A 110 15.94 3.55 -1.37
C LEU A 110 14.83 2.70 -0.74
N TRP A 111 14.02 2.08 -1.59
CA TRP A 111 13.04 1.09 -1.21
C TRP A 111 13.62 -0.28 -1.49
N CYS A 112 13.97 -0.98 -0.41
CA CYS A 112 14.75 -2.22 -0.44
C CYS A 112 14.05 -3.39 0.25
N ASP A 113 12.91 -3.19 0.90
CA ASP A 113 12.34 -4.18 1.79
C ASP A 113 11.26 -5.05 1.10
N GLU A 114 11.41 -6.37 1.24
CA GLU A 114 10.47 -7.39 0.76
C GLU A 114 9.11 -7.34 1.50
N LEU A 115 9.02 -6.47 2.50
CA LEU A 115 7.86 -6.31 3.36
C LEU A 115 6.95 -5.17 2.88
N THR A 116 7.40 -4.33 1.95
CA THR A 116 6.60 -3.27 1.37
C THR A 116 5.78 -3.80 0.20
N LEU A 117 4.46 -3.72 0.33
CA LEU A 117 3.52 -4.07 -0.72
C LEU A 117 2.68 -2.87 -1.11
N VAL A 118 2.37 -2.78 -2.39
CA VAL A 118 1.58 -1.68 -2.94
C VAL A 118 0.12 -2.11 -2.99
N VAL A 119 -0.77 -1.23 -2.53
CA VAL A 119 -2.20 -1.52 -2.51
C VAL A 119 -2.84 -1.06 -3.80
N ARG A 120 -3.53 -1.98 -4.49
CA ARG A 120 -4.34 -1.71 -5.69
C ARG A 120 -5.81 -2.00 -5.42
N ARG A 121 -6.67 -1.28 -6.14
CA ARG A 121 -8.11 -1.49 -6.14
C ARG A 121 -8.43 -2.62 -7.13
N LEU A 122 -9.14 -3.65 -6.69
CA LEU A 122 -9.74 -4.63 -7.59
C LEU A 122 -11.15 -4.18 -7.98
N PRO A 123 -11.65 -4.60 -9.16
CA PRO A 123 -13.04 -4.41 -9.56
C PRO A 123 -14.05 -4.87 -8.50
#